data_AF-U2YFE0-F1
#
_entry.id   AF-U2YFE0-F1
#
_cell.length_a   1.000
_cell.length_b   1.000
_cell.length_c   1.000
_cell.angle_alpha   90.00
_cell.angle_beta   90.00
_cell.angle_gamma   90.00
#
_symmetry.space_group_name_H-M   'P 1'
#
loop_
_entity.id
_entity.type
_entity.pdbx_description
1 polymer ?
#
loop_
_entity_poly.entity_id
_entity_poly.type
_entity_poly.pdbx_seq_one_letter_code
_entity_poly.pdbx_strand_id
1 'polypeptide(L)'
;MFAHEAAVPYLEGERELVKSTPERPMAIEATAVDVRLLGGETFATRAGPMEAIHTPGHAPGHTSYYLPEADLLLTADALNVVEGELVGPREDATPDLETAWESVATLAERDVARTFCFHGGHVDAGTARIEDLLAER
;
A
#
# COMPACT_ATOMS: atom_id res chain seq x y z
N MET A 1 -15.44 7.29 -6.01
CA MET A 1 -14.18 6.99 -5.32
C MET A 1 -14.35 5.77 -4.42
N PHE A 2 -13.44 4.81 -4.55
CA PHE A 2 -13.25 3.73 -3.57
C PHE A 2 -12.05 4.10 -2.71
N ALA A 3 -12.16 3.97 -1.39
CA ALA A 3 -11.04 4.23 -0.47
C ALA A 3 -11.22 3.42 0.81
N HIS A 4 -10.12 3.08 1.48
CA HIS A 4 -10.20 2.50 2.82
C HIS A 4 -10.85 3.48 3.80
N GLU A 5 -11.66 2.99 4.74
CA GLU A 5 -12.40 3.85 5.68
C GLU A 5 -11.49 4.79 6.48
N ALA A 6 -10.28 4.34 6.81
CA ALA A 6 -9.30 5.16 7.52
C ALA A 6 -8.80 6.38 6.72
N ALA A 7 -8.99 6.42 5.40
CA ALA A 7 -8.69 7.60 4.59
C ALA A 7 -9.87 8.60 4.54
N VAL A 8 -11.09 8.17 4.84
CA VAL A 8 -12.32 8.98 4.67
C VAL A 8 -12.25 10.34 5.37
N PRO A 9 -11.85 10.45 6.66
CA PRO A 9 -11.81 11.75 7.33
C PRO A 9 -10.89 12.76 6.64
N TYR A 10 -9.85 12.29 5.95
CA TYR A 10 -8.92 13.15 5.21
C TYR A 10 -9.47 13.57 3.84
N LEU A 11 -10.11 12.62 3.14
CA LEU A 11 -10.65 12.82 1.79
C LEU A 11 -11.92 13.69 1.80
N GLU A 12 -12.76 13.55 2.84
CA GLU A 12 -14.00 14.33 3.02
C GLU A 12 -13.75 15.66 3.75
N GLY A 13 -12.50 15.99 4.09
CA GLY A 13 -12.11 17.28 4.65
C GLY A 13 -12.37 17.44 6.16
N GLU A 14 -12.63 16.36 6.88
CA GLU A 14 -12.82 16.36 8.34
C GLU A 14 -11.48 16.44 9.12
N ARG A 15 -10.37 16.05 8.48
CA ARG A 15 -9.01 16.08 9.03
C ARG A 15 -8.01 16.64 8.02
N GLU A 16 -6.96 17.29 8.52
CA GLU A 16 -5.83 17.74 7.71
C GLU A 16 -5.01 16.57 7.18
N LEU A 17 -4.45 16.72 5.98
CA LEU A 17 -3.63 15.70 5.33
C LEU A 17 -2.39 15.35 6.17
N VAL A 18 -2.17 14.07 6.42
CA VAL A 18 -1.08 13.55 7.28
C VAL A 18 0.31 14.07 6.91
N LYS A 19 0.55 14.31 5.61
CA LYS A 19 1.86 14.74 5.08
C LYS A 19 1.93 16.25 4.80
N SER A 20 0.89 17.01 5.13
CA SER A 20 0.93 18.47 5.06
C SER A 20 1.75 19.00 6.24
N THR A 21 2.74 19.85 5.98
CA THR A 21 3.53 20.53 7.03
C THR A 21 3.51 22.04 6.79
N PRO A 22 3.91 22.87 7.78
CA PRO A 22 4.06 24.32 7.56
C PRO A 22 5.03 24.67 6.42
N GLU A 23 6.10 23.89 6.24
CA GLU A 23 7.11 24.08 5.19
C GLU A 23 6.63 23.58 3.83
N ARG A 24 5.75 22.58 3.82
CA ARG A 24 5.17 21.98 2.62
C ARG A 24 3.65 21.81 2.81
N PRO A 25 2.88 22.91 2.75
CA PRO A 25 1.44 22.83 2.92
C PRO A 25 0.83 22.08 1.74
N MET A 26 -0.09 21.16 2.05
CA MET A 26 -0.84 20.40 1.07
C MET A 26 -2.33 20.58 1.30
N ALA A 27 -3.08 20.68 0.22
CA ALA A 27 -4.54 20.73 0.25
C ALA A 27 -5.09 19.92 -0.92
N ILE A 28 -6.22 19.28 -0.67
CA ILE A 28 -7.06 18.65 -1.70
C ILE A 28 -8.46 19.23 -1.58
N GLU A 29 -9.19 19.24 -2.68
CA GLU A 29 -10.63 19.50 -2.63
C GLU A 29 -11.30 18.30 -1.95
N ALA A 30 -12.14 18.56 -0.94
CA ALA A 30 -12.88 17.53 -0.26
C ALA A 30 -13.79 16.79 -1.26
N THR A 31 -13.85 15.48 -1.16
CA THR A 31 -14.58 14.63 -2.09
C THR A 31 -15.17 13.43 -1.38
N ALA A 32 -16.39 13.07 -1.77
CA ALA A 32 -17.13 11.99 -1.14
C ALA A 32 -16.53 10.62 -1.50
N VAL A 33 -16.44 9.74 -0.51
CA VAL A 33 -16.07 8.33 -0.72
C VAL A 33 -17.33 7.52 -0.99
N ASP A 34 -17.51 7.09 -2.24
CA ASP A 34 -18.69 6.31 -2.67
C ASP A 34 -18.71 4.90 -2.07
N VAL A 35 -17.53 4.28 -1.93
CA VAL A 35 -17.38 2.94 -1.37
C VAL A 35 -16.21 2.92 -0.39
N ARG A 36 -16.51 2.56 0.86
CA ARG A 36 -15.54 2.43 1.94
C ARG A 36 -15.07 0.98 2.02
N LEU A 37 -13.76 0.77 1.95
CA LEU A 37 -13.11 -0.54 2.08
C LEU A 37 -12.60 -0.72 3.51
N LEU A 38 -12.57 -1.97 3.97
CA LEU A 38 -12.01 -2.39 5.26
C LEU A 38 -10.73 -3.21 5.09
N GLY A 39 -10.44 -3.69 3.88
CA GLY A 39 -9.45 -4.74 3.65
C GLY A 39 -10.09 -6.13 3.75
N GLY A 40 -9.66 -7.03 2.89
CA GLY A 40 -10.22 -8.37 2.71
C GLY A 40 -11.33 -8.47 1.66
N GLU A 41 -11.80 -7.37 1.09
CA GLU A 41 -12.73 -7.43 -0.03
C GLU A 41 -12.08 -8.07 -1.26
N THR A 42 -12.87 -8.77 -2.08
CA THR A 42 -12.42 -9.33 -3.35
C THR A 42 -13.15 -8.68 -4.52
N PHE A 43 -12.41 -8.13 -5.48
CA PHE A 43 -12.92 -7.56 -6.70
C PHE A 43 -12.78 -8.55 -7.86
N ALA A 44 -13.85 -8.76 -8.63
CA ALA A 44 -13.76 -9.48 -9.88
C ALA A 44 -13.07 -8.61 -10.94
N THR A 45 -11.93 -9.06 -11.46
CA THR A 45 -11.20 -8.36 -12.52
C THR A 45 -11.05 -9.25 -13.76
N ARG A 46 -10.56 -8.68 -14.87
CA ARG A 46 -10.21 -9.45 -16.08
C ARG A 46 -8.96 -10.33 -15.90
N ALA A 47 -8.17 -10.08 -14.85
CA ALA A 47 -6.96 -10.82 -14.51
C ALA A 47 -7.20 -11.86 -13.39
N GLY A 48 -8.47 -12.12 -13.04
CA GLY A 48 -8.86 -12.96 -11.91
C GLY A 48 -9.41 -12.15 -10.73
N PRO A 49 -9.77 -12.81 -9.61
CA PRO A 49 -10.14 -12.13 -8.38
C PRO A 49 -8.94 -11.37 -7.81
N MET A 50 -9.18 -10.14 -7.33
CA MET A 50 -8.18 -9.29 -6.70
C MET A 50 -8.60 -9.01 -5.26
N GLU A 51 -7.81 -9.45 -4.29
CA GLU A 51 -8.04 -9.21 -2.86
C GLU A 51 -7.44 -7.85 -2.45
N ALA A 52 -8.23 -7.02 -1.76
CA ALA A 52 -7.72 -5.82 -1.10
C ALA A 52 -7.07 -6.17 0.23
N ILE A 53 -5.95 -5.53 0.53
CA ILE A 53 -5.23 -5.70 1.79
C ILE A 53 -5.04 -4.31 2.39
N HIS A 54 -5.54 -4.09 3.61
CA HIS A 54 -5.26 -2.86 4.34
C HIS A 54 -3.79 -2.87 4.77
N THR A 55 -3.03 -1.86 4.34
CA THR A 55 -1.60 -1.76 4.57
C THR A 55 -1.23 -0.37 5.10
N PRO A 56 -1.66 -0.01 6.32
CA PRO A 56 -1.41 1.31 6.91
C PRO A 56 0.09 1.57 7.14
N GLY A 57 0.43 2.83 7.44
CA GLY A 57 1.79 3.27 7.73
C GLY A 57 2.25 4.36 6.77
N HIS A 58 2.26 4.06 5.46
CA HIS A 58 2.50 5.08 4.43
C HIS A 58 1.40 6.16 4.43
N ALA A 59 0.16 5.74 4.64
CA ALA A 59 -0.99 6.57 4.95
C ALA A 59 -2.00 5.74 5.77
N PRO A 60 -2.90 6.37 6.57
CA PRO A 60 -3.84 5.63 7.42
C PRO A 60 -4.74 4.65 6.66
N GLY A 61 -5.20 5.03 5.47
CA GLY A 61 -6.02 4.19 4.59
C GLY A 61 -5.27 3.65 3.37
N HIS A 62 -3.95 3.47 3.46
CA HIS A 62 -3.18 2.85 2.37
C HIS A 62 -3.62 1.40 2.17
N THR A 63 -3.70 0.95 0.92
CA THR A 63 -4.14 -0.39 0.54
C THR A 63 -3.22 -0.98 -0.52
N SER A 64 -2.90 -2.25 -0.37
CA SER A 64 -2.26 -3.10 -1.36
C SER A 64 -3.28 -4.08 -1.94
N TYR A 65 -2.93 -4.78 -3.01
CA TYR A 65 -3.82 -5.75 -3.64
C TYR A 65 -3.10 -7.02 -4.07
N TYR A 66 -3.74 -8.17 -3.89
CA TYR A 66 -3.19 -9.49 -4.24
C TYR A 66 -4.00 -10.12 -5.37
N LEU A 67 -3.30 -10.61 -6.40
CA LEU A 67 -3.89 -11.36 -7.50
C LEU A 67 -3.31 -12.78 -7.52
N PRO A 68 -3.98 -13.76 -6.87
CA PRO A 68 -3.47 -15.13 -6.75
C PRO A 68 -3.26 -15.81 -8.11
N GLU A 69 -4.22 -15.65 -9.03
CA GLU A 69 -4.13 -16.27 -10.37
C GLU A 69 -3.00 -15.70 -11.22
N ALA A 70 -2.55 -14.48 -10.90
CA ALA A 70 -1.44 -13.82 -11.58
C ALA A 70 -0.12 -13.94 -10.79
N ASP A 71 -0.12 -14.58 -9.62
CA ASP A 71 1.07 -14.72 -8.78
C ASP A 71 1.77 -13.36 -8.54
N LEU A 72 0.93 -12.35 -8.23
CA LEU A 72 1.31 -10.94 -8.25
C LEU A 72 0.75 -10.19 -7.04
N LEU A 73 1.63 -9.40 -6.41
CA LEU A 73 1.28 -8.43 -5.38
C LEU A 73 1.43 -6.99 -5.90
N LEU A 74 0.37 -6.20 -5.80
CA LEU A 74 0.37 -4.76 -6.06
C LEU A 74 0.52 -4.02 -4.73
N THR A 75 1.70 -3.48 -4.46
CA THR A 75 2.04 -2.96 -3.12
C THR A 75 1.84 -1.45 -2.97
N ALA A 76 1.55 -0.76 -4.07
CA ALA A 76 1.52 0.70 -4.13
C ALA A 76 2.81 1.28 -3.50
N ASP A 77 2.71 1.98 -2.37
CA ASP A 77 3.86 2.59 -1.68
C ASP A 77 4.29 1.85 -0.40
N ALA A 78 3.69 0.69 -0.10
CA ALA A 78 4.12 -0.14 1.03
C ALA A 78 5.52 -0.76 0.82
N LEU A 79 5.88 -1.02 -0.44
CA LEU A 79 7.20 -1.45 -0.89
C LEU A 79 7.58 -0.63 -2.13
N ASN A 80 8.85 -0.62 -2.48
CA ASN A 80 9.37 0.18 -3.59
C ASN A 80 10.35 -0.64 -4.43
N VAL A 81 10.58 -0.24 -5.67
CA VAL A 81 11.67 -0.75 -6.48
C VAL A 81 12.71 0.34 -6.70
N VAL A 82 13.94 0.09 -6.28
CA VAL A 82 15.07 1.00 -6.42
C VAL A 82 16.21 0.24 -7.09
N GLU A 83 16.72 0.79 -8.20
CA GLU A 83 17.79 0.16 -9.00
C GLU A 83 17.48 -1.29 -9.44
N GLY A 84 16.20 -1.61 -9.63
CA GLY A 84 15.73 -2.93 -10.04
C GLY A 84 15.46 -3.90 -8.90
N GLU A 85 15.74 -3.51 -7.65
CA GLU A 85 15.59 -4.35 -6.47
C GLU A 85 14.35 -3.97 -5.66
N LEU A 86 13.65 -4.97 -5.13
CA LEU A 86 12.57 -4.74 -4.18
C LEU A 86 13.16 -4.30 -2.83
N VAL A 87 12.68 -3.16 -2.34
CA VAL A 87 13.10 -2.55 -1.07
C VAL A 87 11.89 -2.20 -0.21
N GLY A 88 12.15 -1.99 1.08
CA GLY A 88 11.14 -1.67 2.10
C GLY A 88 10.40 -0.33 1.91
N PRO A 89 9.60 0.07 2.92
CA PRO A 89 8.96 1.37 2.96
C PRO A 89 9.99 2.51 2.87
N ARG A 90 9.62 3.59 2.19
CA ARG A 90 10.45 4.80 2.09
C ARG A 90 10.39 5.62 3.37
N GLU A 91 11.49 5.70 4.11
CA GLU A 91 11.57 6.44 5.38
C GLU A 91 11.22 7.92 5.25
N ASP A 92 11.63 8.57 4.15
CA ASP A 92 11.39 10.00 3.91
C ASP A 92 9.93 10.34 3.58
N ALA A 93 9.13 9.34 3.22
CA ALA A 93 7.76 9.51 2.75
C ALA A 93 6.73 8.72 3.56
N THR A 94 7.15 8.02 4.63
CA THR A 94 6.31 7.13 5.43
C THR A 94 6.20 7.68 6.85
N PRO A 95 5.07 8.32 7.22
CA PRO A 95 4.91 8.96 8.52
C PRO A 95 4.95 8.00 9.70
N ASP A 96 4.50 6.76 9.49
CA ASP A 96 4.49 5.70 10.50
C ASP A 96 5.20 4.46 9.93
N LEU A 97 6.51 4.42 10.13
CA LEU A 97 7.36 3.33 9.64
C LEU A 97 7.12 2.02 10.37
N GLU A 98 6.77 2.07 11.66
CA GLU A 98 6.55 0.87 12.45
C GLU A 98 5.35 0.09 11.90
N THR A 99 4.21 0.77 11.75
CA THR A 99 3.01 0.19 11.14
C THR A 99 3.19 -0.14 9.65
N ALA A 100 4.01 0.62 8.92
CA ALA A 100 4.31 0.27 7.53
C ALA A 100 5.02 -1.09 7.42
N TRP A 101 5.96 -1.38 8.31
CA TRP A 101 6.63 -2.67 8.34
C TRP A 101 5.75 -3.80 8.87
N GLU A 102 4.82 -3.54 9.79
CA GLU A 102 3.76 -4.51 10.14
C GLU A 102 2.91 -4.86 8.92
N SER A 103 2.59 -3.87 8.08
CA SER A 103 1.91 -4.10 6.81
C SER A 103 2.74 -4.93 5.84
N VAL A 104 4.07 -4.72 5.77
CA VAL A 104 4.96 -5.58 4.99
C VAL A 104 4.93 -7.02 5.49
N ALA A 105 4.84 -7.26 6.80
CA ALA A 105 4.67 -8.59 7.36
C ALA A 105 3.35 -9.25 6.92
N THR A 106 2.24 -8.51 6.92
CA THR A 106 0.96 -9.00 6.37
C THR A 106 1.06 -9.34 4.88
N LEU A 107 1.82 -8.56 4.10
CA LEU A 107 2.05 -8.84 2.69
C LEU A 107 2.86 -10.12 2.46
N ALA A 108 3.82 -10.42 3.34
CA ALA A 108 4.64 -11.63 3.27
C ALA A 108 3.82 -12.93 3.49
N GLU A 109 2.61 -12.84 4.05
CA GLU A 109 1.73 -14.01 4.20
C GLU A 109 1.13 -14.48 2.86
N ARG A 110 1.25 -13.68 1.79
CA ARG A 110 0.76 -14.05 0.45
C ARG A 110 1.86 -14.78 -0.31
N ASP A 111 1.50 -15.89 -0.93
CA ASP A 111 2.39 -16.65 -1.82
C ASP A 111 2.35 -15.99 -3.21
N VAL A 112 3.43 -15.27 -3.53
CA VAL A 112 3.62 -14.54 -4.79
C VAL A 112 5.05 -14.67 -5.30
N ALA A 113 5.23 -14.79 -6.62
CA ALA A 113 6.56 -14.69 -7.23
C ALA A 113 6.95 -13.25 -7.63
N ARG A 114 5.98 -12.35 -7.79
CA ARG A 114 6.21 -11.02 -8.39
C ARG A 114 5.52 -9.91 -7.63
N THR A 115 6.12 -8.72 -7.70
CA THR A 115 5.61 -7.51 -7.05
C THR A 115 5.55 -6.37 -8.06
N PHE A 116 4.53 -5.53 -7.96
CA PHE A 116 4.43 -4.25 -8.65
C PHE A 116 4.26 -3.13 -7.63
N CYS A 117 5.27 -2.27 -7.54
CA CYS A 117 5.28 -1.09 -6.68
C CYS A 117 4.89 0.16 -7.51
N PHE A 118 4.25 1.14 -6.89
CA PHE A 118 3.96 2.43 -7.55
C PHE A 118 5.26 3.12 -7.95
N HIS A 119 6.25 3.12 -7.06
CA HIS A 119 7.60 3.58 -7.38
C HIS A 119 8.48 2.43 -7.87
N GLY A 120 8.94 2.56 -9.11
CA GLY A 120 9.88 1.63 -9.77
C GLY A 120 9.22 0.47 -10.52
N GLY A 121 7.93 0.20 -10.28
CA GLY A 121 7.12 -0.70 -11.11
C GLY A 121 7.30 -2.18 -10.77
N HIS A 122 7.32 -3.01 -11.82
CA HIS A 122 7.36 -4.46 -11.73
C HIS A 122 8.76 -4.99 -11.41
N VAL A 123 8.82 -6.00 -10.53
CA VAL A 123 10.02 -6.79 -10.25
C VAL A 123 9.66 -8.28 -10.09
N ASP A 124 10.53 -9.16 -10.60
CA ASP A 124 10.42 -10.61 -10.43
C ASP A 124 10.94 -11.04 -9.04
N ALA A 125 10.37 -10.42 -8.01
CA ALA A 125 10.62 -10.72 -6.60
C ALA A 125 9.29 -10.67 -5.84
N GLY A 126 9.02 -11.71 -5.05
CA GLY A 126 7.80 -11.85 -4.26
C GLY A 126 8.11 -12.27 -2.83
N THR A 127 7.38 -13.26 -2.31
CA THR A 127 7.34 -13.60 -0.87
C THR A 127 8.72 -13.76 -0.24
N ALA A 128 9.60 -14.56 -0.84
CA ALA A 128 10.94 -14.81 -0.29
C ALA A 128 11.75 -13.51 -0.09
N ARG A 129 11.69 -12.58 -1.05
CA ARG A 129 12.40 -11.30 -0.92
C ARG A 129 11.75 -10.39 0.13
N ILE A 130 10.43 -10.43 0.25
CA ILE A 130 9.71 -9.66 1.29
C ILE A 130 10.08 -10.18 2.69
N GLU A 131 10.21 -11.49 2.85
CA GLU A 131 10.70 -12.12 4.09
C GLU A 131 12.15 -11.71 4.40
N ASP A 132 13.03 -11.67 3.40
CA ASP A 132 14.40 -11.19 3.57
C ASP A 132 14.42 -9.73 4.08
N LEU A 133 13.60 -8.85 3.49
CA LEU A 133 13.46 -7.45 3.92
C LEU A 133 13.02 -7.34 5.39
N LEU A 134 12.11 -8.21 5.83
CA LEU A 134 11.65 -8.23 7.23
C LEU A 134 12.73 -8.70 8.19
N ALA A 135 13.61 -9.62 7.76
CA ALA A 135 14.74 -10.10 8.55
C ALA A 135 15.89 -9.08 8.63
N GLU A 136 16.00 -8.18 7.65
CA GLU A 136 17.00 -7.11 7.55
C GLU A 136 16.62 -5.83 8.32
N ARG A 137 15.36 -5.73 8.78
CA ARG A 137 14.78 -4.55 9.45
C ARG A 137 15.39 -4.25 10.82
#